data_AF-A0A941HLI4-F1
#
_entry.id   AF-A0A941HLI4-F1
#
_cell.length_a   1.000
_cell.length_b   1.000
_cell.length_c   1.000
_cell.angle_alpha   90.00
_cell.angle_beta   90.00
_cell.angle_gamma   90.00
#
_symmetry.space_group_name_H-M   'P 1'
#
loop_
_entity.id
_entity.type
_entity.pdbx_description
1 polymer ?
#
loop_
_entity_poly.entity_id
_entity_poly.type
_entity_poly.pdbx_seq_one_letter_code
_entity_poly.pdbx_strand_id
1 'polypeptide(L)'
;MKRIWILLVLITIISCNQNKEKENTTTKTDDTKNEVIPVESDGGIGDGAVPITDYYIQSIEKAHKKQEFLKHNAVSFDAKILFGGKEHLEGKITMLTNSTKIRIDKKDGSQLIYDGEKVFLHPEDANDKGTRFDMFTWTYFFGMPYKLSDPGTQWELQQDRDLDKKSYNTAKLTFEAGTGDAPDDWYVIYTEPNTKVLTASAYIVSFGSGGDTAKAEEDPHAIYYKDFTTVSGIPFATKWDFYGWTSEKGITDKLGEAMITNITFIDDEGVIFQVPEKSKEIKL
;
A
#
# COMPACT_ATOMS: atom_id res chain seq x y z
N MET A 1 27.32 -43.49 -50.60
CA MET A 1 27.06 -44.21 -51.88
C MET A 1 26.28 -45.47 -51.51
N LYS A 2 25.05 -45.78 -51.94
CA LYS A 2 24.27 -45.48 -53.14
C LYS A 2 22.77 -45.32 -52.78
N ARG A 3 22.19 -44.28 -53.39
CA ARG A 3 20.80 -43.90 -53.69
C ARG A 3 19.67 -44.89 -53.38
N ILE A 4 18.75 -44.44 -52.53
CA ILE A 4 17.36 -44.93 -52.40
C ILE A 4 16.50 -44.17 -53.42
N TRP A 5 15.77 -44.91 -54.25
CA TRP A 5 14.80 -44.37 -55.21
C TRP A 5 13.39 -44.37 -54.59
N ILE A 6 12.75 -43.22 -54.69
CA ILE A 6 11.34 -42.94 -54.37
C ILE A 6 10.46 -43.50 -55.49
N LEU A 7 9.32 -44.11 -55.15
CA LEU A 7 8.19 -44.20 -56.09
C LEU A 7 6.88 -43.83 -55.39
N LEU A 8 6.15 -42.96 -56.08
CA LEU A 8 4.92 -42.29 -55.66
C LEU A 8 3.76 -43.27 -55.44
N VAL A 9 3.01 -43.03 -54.36
CA VAL A 9 1.65 -43.55 -54.19
C VAL A 9 0.68 -42.51 -54.74
N LEU A 10 -0.04 -42.89 -55.81
CA LEU A 10 -1.20 -42.19 -56.36
C LEU A 10 -2.44 -42.68 -55.60
N ILE A 11 -3.13 -41.81 -54.87
CA ILE A 11 -4.50 -42.06 -54.41
C ILE A 11 -5.38 -40.97 -55.00
N THR A 12 -6.28 -41.42 -55.87
CA THR A 12 -7.40 -40.67 -56.43
C THR A 12 -8.54 -40.60 -55.43
N ILE A 13 -9.12 -39.42 -55.24
CA ILE A 13 -10.51 -39.30 -54.79
C ILE A 13 -11.20 -38.25 -55.66
N ILE A 14 -12.14 -38.72 -56.46
CA ILE A 14 -13.12 -37.93 -57.20
C ILE A 14 -14.36 -37.87 -56.32
N SER A 15 -14.86 -36.68 -55.99
CA SER A 15 -16.19 -36.23 -56.41
C SER A 15 -16.61 -34.93 -55.73
N CYS A 16 -16.98 -33.97 -56.58
CA CYS A 16 -17.69 -32.73 -56.30
C CYS A 16 -19.06 -32.98 -55.64
N ASN A 17 -19.59 -32.03 -54.85
CA ASN A 17 -20.49 -31.03 -55.42
C ASN A 17 -20.69 -29.80 -54.51
N GLN A 18 -21.06 -28.72 -55.19
CA GLN A 18 -20.99 -27.31 -54.86
C GLN A 18 -21.85 -26.85 -53.68
N ASN A 19 -21.33 -25.89 -52.91
CA ASN A 19 -21.96 -24.57 -52.78
C ASN A 19 -20.95 -23.56 -52.21
N LYS A 20 -20.59 -22.56 -53.02
CA LYS A 20 -19.98 -21.31 -52.57
C LYS A 20 -21.07 -20.26 -52.57
N GLU A 21 -21.47 -19.78 -51.40
CA GLU A 21 -21.92 -18.41 -51.22
C GLU A 21 -21.57 -17.95 -49.80
N LYS A 22 -20.53 -17.11 -49.75
CA LYS A 22 -20.26 -15.99 -48.83
C LYS A 22 -20.64 -16.15 -47.34
N GLU A 23 -19.61 -16.57 -46.59
CA GLU A 23 -19.07 -15.88 -45.40
C GLU A 23 -19.86 -14.67 -44.88
N ASN A 24 -20.53 -14.87 -43.74
CA ASN A 24 -20.37 -14.07 -42.52
C ASN A 24 -21.26 -14.68 -41.44
N THR A 25 -20.72 -15.69 -40.74
CA THR A 25 -21.26 -16.13 -39.45
C THR A 25 -20.25 -15.79 -38.37
N THR A 26 -20.74 -14.98 -37.46
CA THR A 26 -20.33 -14.80 -36.07
C THR A 26 -19.60 -16.01 -35.48
N THR A 27 -18.38 -15.79 -35.03
CA THR A 27 -17.84 -16.53 -33.88
C THR A 27 -17.17 -15.51 -32.96
N LYS A 28 -17.96 -15.07 -31.98
CA LYS A 28 -17.44 -14.56 -30.72
C LYS A 28 -16.94 -15.77 -29.94
N THR A 29 -15.67 -15.74 -29.54
CA THR A 29 -15.04 -16.60 -28.53
C THR A 29 -13.79 -15.85 -28.09
N ASP A 30 -13.46 -15.63 -26.83
CA ASP A 30 -14.13 -15.83 -25.56
C ASP A 30 -13.21 -15.14 -24.54
N ASP A 31 -13.39 -13.83 -24.33
CA ASP A 31 -12.74 -13.11 -23.23
C ASP A 31 -13.73 -13.12 -22.05
N THR A 32 -13.69 -14.17 -21.25
CA THR A 32 -14.42 -14.23 -19.97
C THR A 32 -13.43 -14.33 -18.81
N LYS A 33 -12.84 -13.17 -18.45
CA LYS A 33 -12.61 -12.85 -17.04
C LYS A 33 -13.88 -12.16 -16.53
N ASN A 34 -14.73 -12.93 -15.85
CA ASN A 34 -15.88 -12.44 -15.11
C ASN A 34 -15.42 -11.77 -13.80
N GLU A 35 -15.49 -10.44 -13.75
CA GLU A 35 -15.49 -9.58 -12.55
C GLU A 35 -16.26 -8.31 -12.97
N VAL A 36 -17.33 -7.81 -12.33
CA VAL A 36 -17.92 -7.93 -10.98
C VAL A 36 -19.44 -7.68 -11.13
N ILE A 37 -20.31 -8.28 -10.31
CA ILE A 37 -21.70 -7.80 -10.13
C ILE A 37 -21.89 -7.33 -8.69
N PRO A 38 -21.94 -6.02 -8.42
CA PRO A 38 -22.29 -5.44 -7.13
C PRO A 38 -23.77 -5.07 -7.12
N VAL A 39 -24.42 -5.39 -6.01
CA VAL A 39 -25.87 -5.26 -5.82
C VAL A 39 -26.27 -3.82 -5.44
N GLU A 40 -27.55 -3.51 -5.60
CA GLU A 40 -28.06 -2.14 -5.72
C GLU A 40 -28.00 -1.29 -4.44
N SER A 41 -27.79 0.02 -4.64
CA SER A 41 -27.72 1.05 -3.59
C SER A 41 -29.07 1.43 -2.97
N ASP A 42 -30.20 1.07 -3.59
CA ASP A 42 -31.56 1.34 -3.09
C ASP A 42 -32.66 0.70 -4.00
N GLY A 43 -32.98 -0.59 -3.78
CA GLY A 43 -34.13 -1.19 -4.47
C GLY A 43 -34.24 -2.72 -4.49
N GLY A 44 -33.20 -3.44 -4.06
CA GLY A 44 -33.24 -4.90 -3.92
C GLY A 44 -33.91 -5.40 -2.62
N ILE A 45 -34.31 -6.68 -2.60
CA ILE A 45 -34.81 -7.36 -1.39
C ILE A 45 -33.62 -7.63 -0.44
N GLY A 46 -33.33 -6.68 0.45
CA GLY A 46 -32.25 -6.74 1.45
C GLY A 46 -31.76 -5.33 1.82
N ASP A 47 -31.00 -5.17 2.93
CA ASP A 47 -30.51 -3.88 3.48
C ASP A 47 -29.49 -3.11 2.58
N GLY A 48 -29.58 -3.25 1.25
CA GLY A 48 -28.68 -2.67 0.25
C GLY A 48 -27.32 -3.36 0.22
N ALA A 49 -26.74 -3.54 -0.96
CA ALA A 49 -25.34 -3.94 -1.02
C ALA A 49 -24.44 -2.71 -1.03
N VAL A 50 -23.30 -2.85 -0.35
CA VAL A 50 -22.28 -1.79 -0.31
C VAL A 50 -21.66 -1.59 -1.71
N PRO A 51 -21.27 -0.35 -2.07
CA PRO A 51 -20.46 -0.10 -3.26
C PRO A 51 -19.23 -1.00 -3.35
N ILE A 52 -18.80 -1.40 -4.55
CA ILE A 52 -17.62 -2.29 -4.73
C ILE A 52 -16.39 -1.74 -4.03
N THR A 53 -16.17 -0.44 -4.19
CA THR A 53 -15.01 0.25 -3.63
C THR A 53 -15.02 0.14 -2.10
N ASP A 54 -16.18 0.35 -1.48
CA ASP A 54 -16.34 0.20 -0.03
C ASP A 54 -16.13 -1.25 0.41
N TYR A 55 -16.66 -2.21 -0.34
CA TYR A 55 -16.40 -3.63 -0.09
C TYR A 55 -14.92 -3.97 -0.18
N TYR A 56 -14.21 -3.47 -1.19
CA TYR A 56 -12.78 -3.66 -1.39
C TYR A 56 -12.00 -3.12 -0.19
N ILE A 57 -12.25 -1.86 0.21
CA ILE A 57 -11.61 -1.21 1.36
C ILE A 57 -11.89 -2.00 2.65
N GLN A 58 -13.15 -2.28 2.94
CA GLN A 58 -13.56 -3.03 4.14
C GLN A 58 -12.95 -4.44 4.18
N SER A 59 -12.76 -5.08 3.03
CA SER A 59 -12.14 -6.41 2.97
C SER A 59 -10.68 -6.38 3.43
N ILE A 60 -9.93 -5.33 3.05
CA ILE A 60 -8.55 -5.13 3.48
C ILE A 60 -8.50 -4.83 4.97
N GLU A 61 -9.30 -3.87 5.44
CA GLU A 61 -9.34 -3.49 6.85
C GLU A 61 -9.74 -4.65 7.76
N LYS A 62 -10.65 -5.51 7.28
CA LYS A 62 -11.06 -6.74 7.97
C LYS A 62 -9.94 -7.79 7.99
N ALA A 63 -9.22 -7.98 6.89
CA ALA A 63 -8.07 -8.88 6.83
C ALA A 63 -6.98 -8.46 7.83
N HIS A 64 -6.78 -7.16 7.97
CA HIS A 64 -5.83 -6.57 8.92
C HIS A 64 -6.38 -6.37 10.34
N LYS A 65 -7.64 -6.72 10.61
CA LYS A 65 -8.26 -6.61 11.95
C LYS A 65 -8.34 -5.17 12.48
N LYS A 66 -8.64 -4.17 11.63
CA LYS A 66 -8.80 -2.76 12.02
C LYS A 66 -9.65 -2.56 13.28
N GLN A 67 -10.79 -3.23 13.39
CA GLN A 67 -11.66 -3.11 14.56
C GLN A 67 -11.02 -3.60 15.87
N GLU A 68 -10.16 -4.62 15.82
CA GLU A 68 -9.42 -5.08 17.01
C GLU A 68 -8.25 -4.14 17.31
N PHE A 69 -7.57 -3.64 16.28
CA PHE A 69 -6.51 -2.64 16.42
C PHE A 69 -7.00 -1.37 17.13
N LEU A 70 -8.16 -0.85 16.72
CA LEU A 70 -8.75 0.36 17.29
C LEU A 70 -9.34 0.19 18.70
N LYS A 71 -9.38 -1.03 19.26
CA LYS A 71 -9.74 -1.24 20.68
C LYS A 71 -8.61 -0.88 21.65
N HIS A 72 -7.38 -0.83 21.16
CA HIS A 72 -6.23 -0.38 21.93
C HIS A 72 -6.03 1.11 21.76
N ASN A 73 -5.59 1.80 22.83
CA ASN A 73 -5.36 3.24 22.78
C ASN A 73 -4.12 3.58 21.96
N ALA A 74 -3.00 2.91 22.24
CA ALA A 74 -1.74 3.12 21.55
C ALA A 74 -1.04 1.81 21.20
N VAL A 75 -0.14 1.91 20.23
CA VAL A 75 0.79 0.85 19.83
C VAL A 75 2.21 1.41 19.86
N SER A 76 3.14 0.59 20.33
CA SER A 76 4.56 0.88 20.31
C SER A 76 5.34 -0.22 19.63
N PHE A 77 6.39 0.15 18.90
CA PHE A 77 7.27 -0.78 18.20
C PHE A 77 8.64 -0.13 17.99
N ASP A 78 9.67 -0.97 17.88
CA ASP A 78 11.00 -0.54 17.46
C ASP A 78 11.09 -0.62 15.95
N ALA A 79 11.65 0.41 15.33
CA ALA A 79 11.86 0.50 13.89
C ALA A 79 13.34 0.72 13.59
N LYS A 80 13.88 -0.04 12.66
CA LYS A 80 15.19 0.19 12.05
C LYS A 80 15.05 0.29 10.54
N ILE A 81 15.40 1.44 9.98
CA ILE A 81 15.16 1.81 8.58
C ILE A 81 16.49 2.12 7.92
N LEU A 82 16.74 1.48 6.78
CA LEU A 82 17.97 1.63 6.00
C LEU A 82 17.65 1.99 4.56
N PHE A 83 18.39 2.95 3.99
CA PHE A 83 18.41 3.24 2.56
C PHE A 83 19.83 3.20 2.03
N GLY A 84 20.06 2.49 0.91
CA GLY A 84 21.40 2.31 0.35
C GLY A 84 22.41 1.72 1.33
N GLY A 85 21.96 0.89 2.29
CA GLY A 85 22.77 0.31 3.36
C GLY A 85 23.14 1.27 4.50
N LYS A 86 22.64 2.51 4.50
CA LYS A 86 22.85 3.48 5.58
C LYS A 86 21.62 3.57 6.47
N GLU A 87 21.84 3.63 7.78
CA GLU A 87 20.79 3.85 8.78
C GLU A 87 20.20 5.25 8.56
N HIS A 88 18.90 5.30 8.28
CA HIS A 88 18.11 6.54 8.18
C HIS A 88 17.45 6.84 9.52
N LEU A 89 16.86 5.82 10.15
CA LEU A 89 16.24 5.91 11.46
C LEU A 89 16.41 4.58 12.21
N GLU A 90 16.79 4.66 13.48
CA GLU A 90 16.66 3.57 14.43
C GLU A 90 16.09 4.15 15.73
N GLY A 91 15.02 3.54 16.25
CA GLY A 91 14.38 4.05 17.45
C GLY A 91 13.06 3.36 17.77
N LYS A 92 12.46 3.80 18.87
CA LYS A 92 11.16 3.34 19.33
C LYS A 92 10.09 4.33 18.89
N ILE A 93 9.06 3.84 18.21
CA ILE A 93 7.89 4.61 17.80
C ILE A 93 6.73 4.23 18.70
N THR A 94 5.97 5.21 19.16
CA THR A 94 4.70 5.03 19.86
C THR A 94 3.66 5.94 19.22
N MET A 95 2.51 5.41 18.85
CA MET A 95 1.42 6.18 18.25
C MET A 95 0.08 5.77 18.84
N LEU A 96 -0.85 6.71 18.94
CA LEU A 96 -2.24 6.34 19.13
C LEU A 96 -2.73 5.55 17.93
N THR A 97 -3.64 4.61 18.13
CA THR A 97 -4.16 3.76 17.04
C THR A 97 -5.00 4.56 16.05
N ASN A 98 -5.58 5.69 16.46
CA ASN A 98 -6.19 6.69 15.59
C ASN A 98 -5.18 7.69 14.96
N SER A 99 -3.87 7.54 15.27
CA SER A 99 -2.76 8.37 14.80
C SER A 99 -2.77 9.84 15.21
N THR A 100 -3.62 10.25 16.17
CA THR A 100 -3.70 11.67 16.56
C THR A 100 -2.54 12.13 17.44
N LYS A 101 -1.71 11.22 17.98
CA LYS A 101 -0.46 11.57 18.66
C LYS A 101 0.60 10.54 18.35
N ILE A 102 1.84 11.02 18.21
CA ILE A 102 3.00 10.20 17.84
C ILE A 102 4.19 10.63 18.70
N ARG A 103 5.01 9.67 19.09
CA ARG A 103 6.32 9.88 19.68
C ARG A 103 7.33 8.96 19.02
N ILE A 104 8.51 9.50 18.69
CA ILE A 104 9.64 8.76 18.16
C ILE A 104 10.84 9.04 19.06
N ASP A 105 11.28 8.05 19.82
CA ASP A 105 12.53 8.09 20.59
C ASP A 105 13.66 7.51 19.73
N LYS A 106 14.51 8.38 19.18
CA LYS A 106 15.61 8.00 18.29
C LYS A 106 16.79 7.46 19.10
N LYS A 107 17.58 6.58 18.47
CA LYS A 107 18.78 5.96 19.05
C LYS A 107 19.86 6.97 19.47
N ASP A 108 19.93 8.13 18.83
CA ASP A 108 20.84 9.21 19.21
C ASP A 108 20.40 9.98 20.47
N GLY A 109 19.24 9.61 21.04
CA GLY A 109 18.66 10.23 22.24
C GLY A 109 17.71 11.39 21.93
N SER A 110 17.59 11.83 20.67
CA SER A 110 16.62 12.84 20.28
C SER A 110 15.20 12.26 20.21
N GLN A 111 14.20 13.12 20.39
CA GLN A 111 12.79 12.72 20.43
C GLN A 111 11.97 13.62 19.52
N LEU A 112 11.07 13.01 18.75
CA LEU A 112 10.04 13.71 18.02
C LEU A 112 8.69 13.46 18.69
N ILE A 113 7.90 14.51 18.89
CA ILE A 113 6.58 14.42 19.50
C ILE A 113 5.57 15.19 18.63
N TYR A 114 4.53 14.51 18.18
CA TYR A 114 3.32 15.12 17.64
C TYR A 114 2.22 15.01 18.69
N ASP A 115 1.75 16.15 19.18
CA ASP A 115 0.77 16.21 20.28
C ASP A 115 -0.70 16.24 19.81
N GLY A 116 -0.92 16.17 18.49
CA GLY A 116 -2.21 16.29 17.83
C GLY A 116 -2.43 17.62 17.13
N GLU A 117 -1.57 18.60 17.38
CA GLU A 117 -1.61 19.90 16.71
C GLU A 117 -0.25 20.27 16.12
N LYS A 118 0.83 20.05 16.87
CA LYS A 118 2.18 20.53 16.56
C LYS A 118 3.21 19.43 16.69
N VAL A 119 4.32 19.62 15.97
CA VAL A 119 5.50 18.75 16.06
C VAL A 119 6.58 19.44 16.86
N PHE A 120 7.20 18.69 17.77
CA PHE A 120 8.30 19.12 18.62
C PHE A 120 9.50 18.22 18.47
N LEU A 121 10.69 18.81 18.50
CA LEU A 121 11.97 18.11 18.56
C LEU A 121 12.67 18.42 19.89
N HIS A 122 13.07 17.37 20.59
CA HIS A 122 13.84 17.43 21.83
C HIS A 122 15.19 16.71 21.69
N PRO A 123 16.28 17.23 22.28
CA PRO A 123 16.41 18.59 22.79
C PRO A 123 16.34 19.64 21.66
N GLU A 124 16.13 20.91 22.00
CA GLU A 124 15.98 22.00 21.03
C GLU A 124 17.17 22.18 20.08
N ASP A 125 18.37 21.77 20.48
CA ASP A 125 19.60 21.82 19.70
C ASP A 125 19.85 20.57 18.85
N ALA A 126 18.95 19.57 18.91
CA ALA A 126 19.04 18.39 18.06
C ALA A 126 18.89 18.74 16.57
N ASN A 127 19.45 17.87 15.73
CA ASN A 127 19.39 17.98 14.28
C ASN A 127 17.95 17.82 13.79
N ASP A 128 17.41 18.87 13.16
CA ASP A 128 16.04 18.92 12.67
C ASP A 128 15.87 18.40 11.23
N LYS A 129 16.96 18.10 10.53
CA LYS A 129 16.91 17.65 9.14
C LYS A 129 16.07 16.37 9.01
N GLY A 130 15.04 16.44 8.18
CA GLY A 130 14.15 15.30 7.89
C GLY A 130 13.10 15.03 8.97
N THR A 131 13.00 15.85 10.01
CA THR A 131 12.08 15.62 11.14
C THR A 131 10.62 15.48 10.72
N ARG A 132 10.13 16.34 9.84
CA ARG A 132 8.75 16.27 9.33
C ARG A 132 8.51 14.95 8.58
N PHE A 133 9.45 14.55 7.75
CA PHE A 133 9.37 13.29 7.00
C PHE A 133 9.34 12.09 7.96
N ASP A 134 10.24 12.06 8.95
CA ASP A 134 10.30 10.99 9.94
C ASP A 134 9.03 10.89 10.78
N MET A 135 8.45 12.03 11.17
CA MET A 135 7.29 12.08 12.04
C MET A 135 6.09 11.31 11.47
N PHE A 136 5.77 11.55 10.20
CA PHE A 136 4.52 11.07 9.61
C PHE A 136 4.69 9.88 8.68
N THR A 137 5.82 9.73 7.99
CA THR A 137 5.97 8.69 6.95
C THR A 137 5.95 7.28 7.54
N TRP A 138 6.72 7.04 8.60
CA TRP A 138 6.91 5.69 9.14
C TRP A 138 5.68 5.17 9.87
N THR A 139 5.01 6.05 10.62
CA THR A 139 3.74 5.76 11.27
C THR A 139 2.62 5.58 10.27
N TYR A 140 2.61 6.35 9.17
CA TYR A 140 1.65 6.15 8.09
C TYR A 140 1.84 4.78 7.42
N PHE A 141 3.08 4.38 7.07
CA PHE A 141 3.34 3.07 6.50
C PHE A 141 2.99 1.91 7.45
N PHE A 142 3.23 2.07 8.76
CA PHE A 142 2.80 1.09 9.75
C PHE A 142 1.27 1.02 9.84
N GLY A 143 0.61 2.18 9.84
CA GLY A 143 -0.84 2.33 10.02
C GLY A 143 -1.68 2.15 8.76
N MET A 144 -1.07 2.06 7.58
CA MET A 144 -1.75 2.13 6.28
C MET A 144 -2.98 1.22 6.16
N PRO A 145 -2.94 -0.08 6.53
CA PRO A 145 -4.11 -0.95 6.41
C PRO A 145 -5.31 -0.53 7.27
N TYR A 146 -5.11 0.35 8.25
CA TYR A 146 -6.13 0.82 9.18
C TYR A 146 -6.69 2.20 8.81
N LYS A 147 -6.10 2.87 7.81
CA LYS A 147 -6.42 4.25 7.42
C LYS A 147 -7.18 4.38 6.11
N LEU A 148 -7.50 3.24 5.48
CA LEU A 148 -8.02 3.20 4.12
C LEU A 148 -9.41 3.84 3.98
N SER A 149 -10.18 3.88 5.07
CA SER A 149 -11.49 4.57 5.15
C SER A 149 -11.46 5.84 6.01
N ASP A 150 -10.28 6.43 6.26
CA ASP A 150 -10.20 7.71 6.98
C ASP A 150 -10.97 8.81 6.20
N PRO A 151 -11.58 9.80 6.87
CA PRO A 151 -12.26 10.91 6.20
C PRO A 151 -11.35 11.64 5.22
N GLY A 152 -11.88 12.00 4.06
CA GLY A 152 -11.14 12.67 2.99
C GLY A 152 -10.38 11.72 2.05
N THR A 153 -10.39 10.40 2.29
CA THR A 153 -9.86 9.41 1.33
C THR A 153 -10.76 9.29 0.10
N GLN A 154 -10.13 9.15 -1.07
CA GLN A 154 -10.80 9.02 -2.37
C GLN A 154 -10.21 7.82 -3.10
N TRP A 155 -11.08 6.98 -3.69
CA TRP A 155 -10.69 5.67 -4.20
C TRP A 155 -11.13 5.41 -5.63
N GLU A 156 -10.22 4.87 -6.42
CA GLU A 156 -10.44 4.43 -7.78
C GLU A 156 -9.96 2.98 -7.93
N LEU A 157 -10.87 2.04 -8.21
CA LEU A 157 -10.48 0.66 -8.54
C LEU A 157 -9.68 0.65 -9.84
N GLN A 158 -8.58 -0.11 -9.86
CA GLN A 158 -7.72 -0.21 -11.03
C GLN A 158 -7.62 -1.66 -11.49
N GLN A 159 -7.06 -1.87 -12.68
CA GLN A 159 -6.80 -3.22 -13.19
C GLN A 159 -5.82 -3.95 -12.26
N ASP A 160 -5.95 -5.27 -12.18
CA ASP A 160 -4.97 -6.11 -11.51
C ASP A 160 -3.58 -5.87 -12.08
N ARG A 161 -2.59 -5.83 -11.20
CA ARG A 161 -1.18 -5.66 -11.58
C ARG A 161 -0.34 -6.78 -11.01
N ASP A 162 0.66 -7.14 -11.79
CA ASP A 162 1.66 -8.10 -11.34
C ASP A 162 2.76 -7.40 -10.54
N LEU A 163 3.15 -8.03 -9.43
CA LEU A 163 4.28 -7.65 -8.61
C LEU A 163 5.06 -8.90 -8.23
N ASP A 164 6.36 -8.93 -8.56
CA ASP A 164 7.22 -10.12 -8.33
C ASP A 164 6.59 -11.43 -8.85
N LYS A 165 6.06 -11.39 -10.09
CA LYS A 165 5.41 -12.52 -10.79
C LYS A 165 4.14 -13.06 -10.13
N LYS A 166 3.52 -12.31 -9.21
CA LYS A 166 2.21 -12.61 -8.64
C LYS A 166 1.24 -11.49 -8.99
N SER A 167 -0.02 -11.85 -9.26
CA SER A 167 -1.07 -10.89 -9.57
C SER A 167 -1.77 -10.40 -8.31
N TYR A 168 -2.09 -9.11 -8.26
CA TYR A 168 -2.74 -8.45 -7.14
C TYR A 168 -3.89 -7.58 -7.61
N ASN A 169 -4.97 -7.54 -6.82
CA ASN A 169 -6.01 -6.54 -6.98
C ASN A 169 -5.42 -5.17 -6.65
N THR A 170 -5.70 -4.16 -7.48
CA THR A 170 -5.19 -2.80 -7.23
C THR A 170 -6.26 -1.74 -7.19
N ALA A 171 -6.01 -0.71 -6.39
CA ALA A 171 -6.81 0.50 -6.37
C ALA A 171 -5.93 1.69 -6.04
N LYS A 172 -6.25 2.85 -6.61
CA LYS A 172 -5.60 4.12 -6.30
C LYS A 172 -6.33 4.79 -5.15
N LEU A 173 -5.55 5.27 -4.20
CA LEU A 173 -5.97 6.11 -3.08
C LEU A 173 -5.38 7.52 -3.29
N THR A 174 -6.24 8.52 -3.22
CA THR A 174 -5.91 9.95 -3.21
C THR A 174 -6.66 10.63 -2.07
N PHE A 175 -6.46 11.94 -1.88
CA PHE A 175 -7.09 12.67 -0.80
C PHE A 175 -7.79 13.95 -1.26
N GLU A 176 -8.85 14.33 -0.55
CA GLU A 176 -9.45 15.66 -0.69
C GLU A 176 -8.49 16.75 -0.21
N ALA A 177 -8.56 17.93 -0.82
CA ALA A 177 -7.77 19.07 -0.40
C ALA A 177 -7.99 19.38 1.09
N GLY A 178 -6.89 19.57 1.83
CA GLY A 178 -6.91 19.80 3.28
C GLY A 178 -6.95 18.53 4.14
N THR A 179 -6.91 17.35 3.52
CA THR A 179 -6.80 16.08 4.25
C THR A 179 -5.35 15.82 4.65
N GLY A 180 -5.08 15.83 5.95
CA GLY A 180 -3.75 15.56 6.48
C GLY A 180 -2.70 16.59 6.07
N ASP A 181 -1.43 16.21 6.20
CA ASP A 181 -0.26 17.07 6.02
C ASP A 181 0.32 17.04 4.58
N ALA A 182 -0.14 16.10 3.74
CA ALA A 182 0.27 15.96 2.34
C ALA A 182 -0.89 15.44 1.46
N PRO A 183 -1.96 16.23 1.25
CA PRO A 183 -3.13 15.81 0.47
C PRO A 183 -2.82 15.52 -1.00
N ASP A 184 -1.69 16.02 -1.51
CA ASP A 184 -1.24 15.83 -2.90
C ASP A 184 -0.49 14.50 -3.12
N ASP A 185 -0.28 13.71 -2.07
CA ASP A 185 0.24 12.36 -2.19
C ASP A 185 -0.80 11.41 -2.78
N TRP A 186 -0.34 10.35 -3.45
CA TRP A 186 -1.20 9.24 -3.85
C TRP A 186 -0.55 7.91 -3.54
N TYR A 187 -1.41 6.89 -3.44
CA TYR A 187 -1.01 5.50 -3.26
C TYR A 187 -1.67 4.60 -4.28
N VAL A 188 -0.96 3.57 -4.74
CA VAL A 188 -1.56 2.42 -5.43
C VAL A 188 -1.43 1.22 -4.51
N ILE A 189 -2.55 0.74 -4.00
CA ILE A 189 -2.61 -0.35 -3.04
C ILE A 189 -2.66 -1.69 -3.77
N TYR A 190 -1.76 -2.60 -3.41
CA TYR A 190 -1.70 -3.96 -3.93
C TYR A 190 -2.21 -4.93 -2.86
N THR A 191 -3.32 -5.58 -3.16
CA THR A 191 -4.03 -6.47 -2.25
C THR A 191 -3.96 -7.91 -2.75
N GLU A 192 -3.57 -8.85 -1.89
CA GLU A 192 -3.54 -10.26 -2.28
C GLU A 192 -4.98 -10.78 -2.53
N PRO A 193 -5.28 -11.36 -3.70
CA PRO A 193 -6.66 -11.66 -4.10
C PRO A 193 -7.43 -12.57 -3.14
N ASN A 194 -6.77 -13.52 -2.46
CA ASN A 194 -7.47 -14.52 -1.65
C ASN A 194 -7.63 -14.08 -0.18
N THR A 195 -6.54 -13.63 0.42
CA THR A 195 -6.43 -13.26 1.84
C THR A 195 -6.86 -11.83 2.11
N LYS A 196 -6.94 -10.99 1.06
CA LYS A 196 -7.22 -9.55 1.13
C LYS A 196 -6.18 -8.76 1.94
N VAL A 197 -4.99 -9.34 2.16
CA VAL A 197 -3.89 -8.67 2.85
C VAL A 197 -3.27 -7.64 1.90
N LEU A 198 -3.26 -6.37 2.32
CA LEU A 198 -2.41 -5.33 1.75
C LEU A 198 -0.94 -5.78 1.79
N THR A 199 -0.37 -6.02 0.60
CA THR A 199 0.95 -6.63 0.43
C THR A 199 1.99 -5.62 -0.03
N ALA A 200 1.58 -4.62 -0.81
CA ALA A 200 2.44 -3.51 -1.19
C ALA A 200 1.64 -2.23 -1.41
N SER A 201 2.34 -1.11 -1.43
CA SER A 201 1.81 0.17 -1.89
C SER A 201 2.86 0.87 -2.74
N ALA A 202 2.50 1.27 -3.95
CA ALA A 202 3.26 2.32 -4.64
C ALA A 202 2.84 3.68 -4.11
N TYR A 203 3.72 4.68 -4.16
CA TYR A 203 3.46 6.01 -3.64
C TYR A 203 4.40 7.06 -4.23
N ILE A 204 3.96 8.31 -4.14
CA ILE A 204 4.81 9.49 -4.26
C ILE A 204 4.86 10.22 -2.92
N VAL A 205 5.85 11.10 -2.76
CA VAL A 205 5.95 12.02 -1.62
C VAL A 205 6.09 13.43 -2.18
N SER A 206 4.99 14.17 -2.20
CA SER A 206 4.87 15.52 -2.78
C SER A 206 5.64 16.58 -2.00
N PHE A 207 5.80 16.40 -0.69
CA PHE A 207 6.49 17.37 0.16
C PHE A 207 7.95 17.62 -0.26
N GLY A 208 8.68 16.56 -0.64
CA GLY A 208 10.06 16.68 -1.14
C GLY A 208 10.18 17.49 -2.43
N SER A 209 9.07 17.63 -3.16
CA SER A 209 8.95 18.37 -4.41
C SER A 209 8.38 19.78 -4.21
N GLY A 210 8.17 20.22 -2.97
CA GLY A 210 7.57 21.53 -2.68
C GLY A 210 6.08 21.62 -3.03
N GLY A 211 5.38 20.48 -3.01
CA GLY A 211 3.96 20.38 -3.40
C GLY A 211 3.74 20.24 -4.92
N ASP A 212 4.81 20.16 -5.72
CA ASP A 212 4.69 19.86 -7.14
C ASP A 212 4.53 18.36 -7.37
N THR A 213 3.27 17.93 -7.57
CA THR A 213 2.93 16.53 -7.83
C THR A 213 3.60 16.00 -9.10
N ALA A 214 3.71 16.80 -10.16
CA ALA A 214 4.31 16.34 -11.42
C ALA A 214 5.78 15.98 -11.22
N LYS A 215 6.49 16.78 -10.40
CA LYS A 215 7.87 16.48 -10.03
C LYS A 215 7.99 15.27 -9.10
N ALA A 216 7.05 15.10 -8.17
CA ALA A 216 7.02 13.91 -7.30
C ALA A 216 6.76 12.61 -8.10
N GLU A 217 5.97 12.71 -9.18
CA GLU A 217 5.68 11.60 -10.10
C GLU A 217 6.86 11.20 -10.99
N GLU A 218 7.95 11.98 -11.03
CA GLU A 218 9.19 11.59 -11.72
C GLU A 218 9.95 10.47 -10.97
N ASP A 219 9.71 10.29 -9.66
CA ASP A 219 10.39 9.30 -8.83
C ASP A 219 9.43 8.54 -7.88
N PRO A 220 8.47 7.75 -8.42
CA PRO A 220 7.60 6.95 -7.59
C PRO A 220 8.33 5.79 -6.93
N HIS A 221 7.90 5.47 -5.72
CA HIS A 221 8.45 4.42 -4.90
C HIS A 221 7.40 3.36 -4.58
N ALA A 222 7.83 2.23 -4.04
CA ALA A 222 6.94 1.24 -3.47
C ALA A 222 7.49 0.66 -2.18
N ILE A 223 6.57 0.42 -1.24
CA ILE A 223 6.79 -0.37 -0.03
C ILE A 223 6.19 -1.75 -0.22
N TYR A 224 6.95 -2.80 0.07
CA TYR A 224 6.52 -4.20 0.07
C TYR A 224 6.57 -4.74 1.50
N TYR A 225 5.39 -5.04 2.05
CA TYR A 225 5.20 -5.62 3.37
C TYR A 225 5.46 -7.12 3.38
N LYS A 226 6.39 -7.57 4.23
CA LYS A 226 6.86 -8.95 4.33
C LYS A 226 6.88 -9.42 5.78
N ASP A 227 7.03 -10.74 5.93
CA ASP A 227 7.23 -11.42 7.21
C ASP A 227 6.15 -11.06 8.23
N PHE A 228 4.88 -11.30 7.87
CA PHE A 228 3.77 -11.02 8.75
C PHE A 228 3.81 -11.91 10.01
N THR A 229 3.73 -11.27 11.17
CA THR A 229 3.54 -11.91 12.48
C THR A 229 2.20 -11.49 13.08
N THR A 230 1.74 -12.19 14.11
CA THR A 230 0.50 -11.86 14.83
C THR A 230 0.82 -11.42 16.25
N VAL A 231 0.28 -10.27 16.66
CA VAL A 231 0.37 -9.73 18.02
C VAL A 231 -1.04 -9.44 18.50
N SER A 232 -1.45 -10.04 19.62
CA SER A 232 -2.84 -9.96 20.13
C SER A 232 -3.91 -10.30 19.09
N GLY A 233 -3.63 -11.22 18.16
CA GLY A 233 -4.55 -11.61 17.09
C GLY A 233 -4.58 -10.68 15.87
N ILE A 234 -3.76 -9.62 15.85
CA ILE A 234 -3.68 -8.62 14.77
C ILE A 234 -2.39 -8.87 13.95
N PRO A 235 -2.49 -8.95 12.60
CA PRO A 235 -1.33 -9.18 11.75
C PRO A 235 -0.51 -7.89 11.54
N PHE A 236 0.82 -8.02 11.61
CA PHE A 236 1.77 -6.93 11.35
C PHE A 236 2.92 -7.42 10.49
N ALA A 237 3.29 -6.66 9.46
CA ALA A 237 4.50 -6.91 8.69
C ALA A 237 5.74 -6.49 9.51
N THR A 238 6.65 -7.41 9.77
CA THR A 238 7.89 -7.11 10.52
C THR A 238 9.06 -6.73 9.63
N LYS A 239 8.90 -6.84 8.30
CA LYS A 239 9.89 -6.41 7.32
C LYS A 239 9.23 -5.61 6.21
N TRP A 240 9.82 -4.47 5.87
CA TRP A 240 9.43 -3.70 4.71
C TRP A 240 10.61 -3.64 3.75
N ASP A 241 10.39 -3.89 2.46
CA ASP A 241 11.38 -3.60 1.43
C ASP A 241 10.90 -2.40 0.62
N PHE A 242 11.79 -1.44 0.39
CA PHE A 242 11.52 -0.26 -0.43
C PHE A 242 12.16 -0.41 -1.80
N TYR A 243 11.42 -0.04 -2.85
CA TYR A 243 11.83 -0.15 -4.24
C TYR A 243 11.49 1.12 -5.01
N GLY A 244 12.17 1.35 -6.14
CA GLY A 244 11.62 2.21 -7.19
C GLY A 244 10.37 1.57 -7.80
N TRP A 245 9.52 2.37 -8.43
CA TRP A 245 8.27 1.89 -9.04
C TRP A 245 7.95 2.56 -10.37
N THR A 246 7.41 1.79 -11.32
CA THR A 246 6.77 2.33 -12.53
C THR A 246 5.46 1.60 -12.82
N SER A 247 4.54 2.28 -13.52
CA SER A 247 3.25 1.71 -13.92
C SER A 247 3.37 0.46 -14.77
N GLU A 248 4.44 0.35 -15.57
CA GLU A 248 4.66 -0.74 -16.51
C GLU A 248 5.33 -1.96 -15.87
N LYS A 249 6.24 -1.73 -14.91
CA LYS A 249 7.08 -2.80 -14.34
C LYS A 249 6.69 -3.20 -12.92
N GLY A 250 5.89 -2.38 -12.23
CA GLY A 250 5.73 -2.51 -10.79
C GLY A 250 7.01 -2.11 -10.08
N ILE A 251 7.51 -2.96 -9.18
CA ILE A 251 8.78 -2.70 -8.46
C ILE A 251 10.01 -2.85 -9.38
N THR A 252 11.00 -2.00 -9.15
CA THR A 252 12.27 -1.99 -9.86
C THR A 252 13.44 -2.26 -8.90
N ASP A 253 14.39 -1.33 -8.79
CA ASP A 253 15.58 -1.48 -7.97
C ASP A 253 15.23 -1.36 -6.48
N LYS A 254 15.85 -2.21 -5.65
CA LYS A 254 15.71 -2.11 -4.19
C LYS A 254 16.46 -0.89 -3.69
N LEU A 255 15.77 -0.03 -2.94
CA LEU A 255 16.29 1.22 -2.41
C LEU A 255 16.62 1.13 -0.92
N GLY A 256 15.85 0.34 -0.18
CA GLY A 256 15.97 0.27 1.26
C GLY A 256 15.18 -0.88 1.87
N GLU A 257 15.24 -0.94 3.19
CA GLU A 257 14.46 -1.88 3.99
C GLU A 257 14.19 -1.31 5.38
N ALA A 258 13.13 -1.81 6.03
CA ALA A 258 12.87 -1.58 7.44
C ALA A 258 12.62 -2.90 8.16
N MET A 259 13.01 -2.96 9.42
CA MET A 259 12.67 -4.02 10.36
C MET A 259 11.83 -3.44 11.50
N ILE A 260 10.72 -4.10 11.79
CA ILE A 260 9.80 -3.73 12.87
C ILE A 260 9.81 -4.84 13.91
N THR A 261 10.08 -4.48 15.16
CA THR A 261 10.20 -5.43 16.28
C THR A 261 9.50 -4.92 17.53
N ASN A 262 9.34 -5.78 18.54
CA ASN A 262 8.82 -5.41 19.87
C ASN A 262 7.45 -4.71 19.86
N ILE A 263 6.59 -5.08 18.91
CA ILE A 263 5.24 -4.53 18.78
C ILE A 263 4.43 -4.85 20.04
N THR A 264 3.95 -3.82 20.73
CA THR A 264 3.22 -3.93 22.00
C THR A 264 2.09 -2.89 22.05
N PHE A 265 0.92 -3.28 22.53
CA PHE A 265 -0.19 -2.35 22.78
C PHE A 265 -0.08 -1.71 24.16
N ILE A 266 -0.55 -0.47 24.25
CA ILE A 266 -0.53 0.35 25.47
C ILE A 266 -1.95 0.88 25.67
N ASP A 267 -2.56 0.50 26.79
CA ASP A 267 -3.92 0.93 27.13
C ASP A 267 -3.92 2.22 27.99
N ASP A 268 -2.85 2.51 28.74
CA ASP A 268 -2.70 3.76 29.50
C ASP A 268 -1.57 4.62 28.90
N GLU A 269 -1.96 5.74 28.30
CA GLU A 269 -1.04 6.69 27.65
C GLU A 269 -0.17 7.46 28.65
N GLY A 270 -0.64 7.63 29.89
CA GLY A 270 0.01 8.43 30.92
C GLY A 270 0.55 9.77 30.39
N VAL A 271 1.88 9.91 30.42
CA VAL A 271 2.62 11.10 29.97
C VAL A 271 3.46 10.85 28.72
N ILE A 272 3.19 9.78 27.95
CA ILE A 272 4.02 9.37 26.81
C ILE A 272 4.18 10.51 25.78
N PHE A 273 3.09 11.22 25.48
CA PHE A 273 3.05 12.30 24.48
C PHE A 273 3.27 13.70 25.08
N GLN A 274 3.66 13.80 26.35
CA GLN A 274 3.97 15.09 26.95
C GLN A 274 5.25 15.64 26.32
N VAL A 275 5.20 16.87 25.82
CA VAL A 275 6.35 17.57 25.25
C VAL A 275 7.35 17.90 26.37
N PRO A 276 8.60 17.42 26.29
CA PRO A 276 9.62 17.75 27.28
C PRO A 276 9.96 19.25 27.30
N GLU A 277 10.43 19.75 28.44
CA GLU A 277 11.07 21.07 28.48
C GLU A 277 12.27 21.14 27.52
N LYS A 278 12.59 22.34 27.03
CA LYS A 278 13.68 22.58 26.05
C LYS A 278 13.48 21.79 24.75
N SER A 279 12.24 21.76 24.26
CA SER A 279 11.90 21.28 22.93
C SER A 279 11.67 22.47 22.00
N LYS A 280 12.05 22.35 20.72
CA LYS A 280 11.69 23.34 19.70
C LYS A 280 10.50 22.85 18.88
N GLU A 281 9.59 23.76 18.54
CA GLU A 281 8.52 23.48 17.58
C GLU A 281 9.11 23.37 16.17
N ILE A 282 8.69 22.33 15.43
CA ILE A 282 9.03 22.10 14.04
C ILE A 282 7.84 22.56 13.21
N LYS A 283 8.09 23.50 12.29
CA LYS A 283 7.05 23.98 11.37
C LYS A 283 6.78 22.91 10.32
N LEU A 284 5.50 22.57 10.17
CA LEU A 284 4.97 21.67 9.15
C LEU A 284 4.81 22.38 7.82
#